data_AF-A0A5C9BG08-F1
#
_entry.id   AF-A0A5C9BG08-F1
#
_cell.length_a   1.000
_cell.length_b   1.000
_cell.length_c   1.000
_cell.angle_alpha   90.00
_cell.angle_beta   90.00
_cell.angle_gamma   90.00
#
_symmetry.space_group_name_H-M   'P 1'
#
loop_
_entity.id
_entity.type
_entity.pdbx_description
1 polymer ?
#
loop_
_entity_poly.entity_id
_entity_poly.type
_entity_poly.pdbx_seq_one_letter_code
_entity_poly.pdbx_strand_id
1 'polypeptide(L)'
;MDLKLINDQGQDAGAVSAADSLFGREYNEALVHQVVTAYMANGRQGDRAQLTRAEVRHSTKKPFRQKGTGRARAGMTSSPLWRGGGRAFPNKPDENFAQKVNRKMYRAGIASILSRLAADGRLSVVESLGVDAPKTRILAGKLKSMGMTDRVLIISPVVDDNLWLSARNMHNVLVLEPQQADPVSLIRFDRVLMTRDAVKSFEEMYA
;
A
#
# COMPACT_ATOMS: atom_id res chain seq x y z
N MET A 1 0.30 26.87 4.20
CA MET A 1 0.80 26.28 5.45
C MET A 1 2.29 26.12 5.31
N ASP A 2 3.03 26.32 6.39
CA ASP A 2 4.49 26.22 6.39
C ASP A 2 4.93 24.81 6.78
N LEU A 3 5.66 24.13 5.90
CA LEU A 3 6.26 22.83 6.14
C LEU A 3 7.68 22.99 6.71
N LYS A 4 8.05 22.14 7.67
CA LYS A 4 9.37 22.18 8.30
C LYS A 4 10.48 21.83 7.31
N LEU A 5 11.42 22.74 7.10
CA LEU A 5 12.64 22.50 6.33
C LEU A 5 13.76 22.05 7.27
N ILE A 6 14.40 20.93 6.96
CA ILE A 6 15.57 20.44 7.69
C ILE A 6 16.80 20.42 6.79
N ASN A 7 17.97 20.65 7.39
CA ASN A 7 19.25 20.49 6.70
C ASN A 7 19.72 19.02 6.73
N ASP A 8 20.89 18.74 6.14
CA ASP A 8 21.50 17.40 6.11
C ASP A 8 21.81 16.80 7.49
N GLN A 9 21.82 17.63 8.54
CA GLN A 9 22.02 17.24 9.93
C GLN A 9 20.71 17.15 10.73
N GLY A 10 19.55 17.30 10.08
CA GLY A 10 18.23 17.29 10.73
C GLY A 10 17.92 18.53 11.57
N GLN A 11 18.76 19.55 11.52
CA GLN A 11 18.51 20.81 12.21
C GLN A 11 17.50 21.65 11.43
N ASP A 12 16.78 22.49 12.15
CA ASP A 12 15.82 23.41 11.57
C ASP A 12 16.54 24.39 10.62
N ALA A 13 16.11 24.39 9.36
CA ALA A 13 16.63 25.24 8.31
C ALA A 13 15.57 26.26 7.83
N GLY A 14 14.46 26.38 8.57
CA GLY A 14 13.34 27.27 8.28
C GLY A 14 12.10 26.53 7.82
N ALA A 15 11.31 27.17 6.96
CA ALA A 15 10.06 26.61 6.47
C ALA A 15 9.91 26.75 4.95
N VAL A 16 9.13 25.83 4.37
CA VAL A 16 8.70 25.88 2.97
C VAL A 16 7.20 26.13 2.95
N SER A 17 6.80 27.26 2.35
CA SER A 17 5.38 27.55 2.09
C SER A 17 4.82 26.51 1.13
N ALA A 18 3.74 25.86 1.53
CA ALA A 18 3.00 24.88 0.74
C ALA A 18 1.50 25.19 0.71
N ALA A 19 0.82 24.71 -0.33
CA ALA A 19 -0.59 24.95 -0.59
C ALA A 19 -1.49 24.39 0.53
N ASP A 20 -2.34 25.24 1.10
CA ASP A 20 -3.29 24.86 2.17
C ASP A 20 -4.30 23.81 1.70
N SER A 21 -4.64 23.78 0.41
CA SER A 21 -5.53 22.79 -0.17
C SER A 21 -5.02 21.35 -0.03
N LEU A 22 -3.70 21.16 0.05
CA LEU A 22 -3.04 19.85 0.09
C LEU A 22 -2.47 19.52 1.47
N PHE A 23 -1.84 20.50 2.13
CA PHE A 23 -1.15 20.29 3.41
C PHE A 23 -1.88 20.93 4.61
N GLY A 24 -2.91 21.74 4.38
CA GLY A 24 -3.66 22.46 5.43
C GLY A 24 -5.10 22.01 5.59
N ARG A 25 -5.47 20.81 5.13
CA ARG A 25 -6.83 20.30 5.18
C ARG A 25 -7.17 19.67 6.53
N GLU A 26 -8.40 19.87 7.00
CA GLU A 26 -8.90 19.19 8.20
C GLU A 26 -8.91 17.66 8.03
N TYR A 27 -8.55 16.96 9.10
CA TYR A 27 -8.45 15.51 9.10
C TYR A 27 -9.83 14.85 9.00
N ASN A 28 -10.00 13.95 8.03
CA ASN A 28 -11.21 13.15 7.85
C ASN A 28 -10.88 11.64 7.92
N GLU A 29 -11.03 11.07 9.11
CA GLU A 29 -10.71 9.66 9.38
C GLU A 29 -11.49 8.69 8.49
N ALA A 30 -12.80 8.89 8.34
CA ALA A 30 -13.66 8.01 7.55
C ALA A 30 -13.24 7.95 6.08
N LEU A 31 -12.89 9.11 5.49
CA LEU A 31 -12.41 9.19 4.12
C LEU A 31 -11.05 8.52 3.96
N VAL A 32 -10.12 8.75 4.90
CA VAL A 32 -8.80 8.10 4.89
C VAL A 32 -8.95 6.58 4.98
N HIS A 33 -9.76 6.09 5.91
CA HIS A 33 -10.05 4.66 6.06
C HIS A 33 -10.62 4.04 4.77
N GLN A 34 -11.59 4.72 4.14
CA GLN A 34 -12.17 4.27 2.87
C GLN A 34 -11.14 4.19 1.74
N VAL A 35 -10.30 5.22 1.60
CA VAL A 35 -9.25 5.26 0.56
C VAL A 35 -8.20 4.16 0.77
N VAL A 36 -7.75 3.97 2.01
CA VAL A 36 -6.77 2.93 2.36
C VAL A 36 -7.34 1.53 2.13
N THR A 37 -8.57 1.29 2.59
CA THR A 37 -9.24 -0.01 2.43
C THR A 37 -9.43 -0.35 0.96
N ALA A 38 -9.88 0.62 0.15
CA ALA A 38 -10.05 0.45 -1.28
C ALA A 38 -8.71 0.17 -1.98
N TYR A 39 -7.65 0.90 -1.62
CA TYR A 39 -6.31 0.67 -2.18
C TYR A 39 -5.81 -0.75 -1.86
N MET A 40 -5.89 -1.18 -0.59
CA MET A 40 -5.49 -2.53 -0.18
C MET A 40 -6.34 -3.62 -0.84
N ALA A 41 -7.65 -3.41 -0.99
CA ALA A 41 -8.54 -4.34 -1.67
C ALA A 41 -8.18 -4.49 -3.15
N ASN A 42 -7.86 -3.39 -3.83
CA ASN A 42 -7.45 -3.36 -5.24
C ASN A 42 -6.10 -4.04 -5.50
N GLY A 43 -5.23 -4.14 -4.48
CA GLY A 43 -3.95 -4.87 -4.58
C GLY A 43 -4.08 -6.39 -4.51
N ARG A 44 -5.28 -6.93 -4.31
CA ARG A 44 -5.50 -8.38 -4.21
C ARG A 44 -5.64 -9.01 -5.59
N GLN A 45 -4.86 -10.06 -5.84
CA GLN A 45 -4.89 -10.77 -7.12
C GLN A 45 -6.13 -11.66 -7.31
N GLY A 46 -6.63 -12.28 -6.23
CA GLY A 46 -7.83 -13.13 -6.28
C GLY A 46 -7.60 -14.56 -6.78
N ASP A 47 -6.34 -14.99 -6.94
CA ASP A 47 -5.97 -16.31 -7.45
C ASP A 47 -6.24 -17.42 -6.44
N ARG A 48 -7.50 -17.83 -6.34
CA ARG A 48 -7.92 -18.98 -5.53
C ARG A 48 -9.01 -19.74 -6.25
N ALA A 49 -8.79 -21.03 -6.47
CA ALA A 49 -9.77 -21.89 -7.12
C ALA A 49 -9.88 -23.22 -6.38
N GLN A 50 -11.11 -23.69 -6.24
CA GLN A 50 -11.42 -25.02 -5.71
C GLN A 50 -12.47 -25.67 -6.59
N LEU A 51 -12.36 -26.99 -6.77
CA LEU A 51 -13.30 -27.71 -7.61
C LEU A 51 -14.60 -28.02 -6.84
N THR A 52 -15.72 -27.68 -7.45
CA THR A 52 -17.06 -28.14 -7.06
C THR A 52 -17.20 -29.65 -7.30
N ARG A 53 -18.28 -30.24 -6.77
CA ARG A 53 -18.66 -31.64 -7.06
C ARG A 53 -18.92 -31.94 -8.54
N ALA A 54 -19.12 -30.91 -9.38
CA ALA A 54 -19.35 -31.06 -10.81
C ALA A 54 -18.05 -31.03 -11.62
N GLU A 55 -17.01 -30.39 -11.09
CA GLU A 55 -15.72 -30.20 -11.77
C GLU A 55 -14.69 -31.27 -11.35
N VAL A 56 -14.83 -31.83 -10.14
CA VAL A 56 -13.93 -32.90 -9.68
C VAL A 56 -14.12 -34.17 -10.52
N ARG A 57 -13.02 -34.77 -10.95
CA ARG A 57 -13.06 -35.97 -11.80
C ARG A 57 -13.48 -37.20 -11.00
N HIS A 58 -14.72 -37.64 -11.20
CA HIS A 58 -15.32 -38.78 -10.51
C HIS A 58 -16.29 -39.55 -11.42
N SER A 59 -16.72 -40.73 -10.97
CA SER A 59 -17.76 -41.49 -11.68
C SER A 59 -19.13 -40.81 -11.56
N THR A 60 -19.82 -40.68 -12.69
CA THR A 60 -21.22 -40.20 -12.77
C THR A 60 -22.24 -41.29 -12.44
N LYS A 61 -21.82 -42.56 -12.39
CA LYS A 61 -22.69 -43.67 -12.02
C LYS A 61 -23.03 -43.61 -10.54
N LYS A 62 -24.31 -43.83 -10.23
CA LYS A 62 -24.76 -43.95 -8.84
C LYS A 62 -24.00 -45.09 -8.14
N PRO A 63 -23.42 -44.89 -6.94
CA PRO A 63 -22.56 -45.88 -6.29
C PRO A 63 -23.27 -47.22 -6.03
N PHE A 64 -24.56 -47.18 -5.68
CA PHE A 64 -25.38 -48.36 -5.44
C PHE A 64 -26.88 -48.04 -5.55
N ARG A 65 -27.71 -49.10 -5.65
CA ARG A 65 -29.18 -49.00 -5.73
C ARG A 65 -29.78 -48.26 -4.53
N GLN A 66 -30.94 -47.62 -4.73
CA GLN A 66 -31.58 -46.73 -3.73
C GLN A 66 -32.00 -47.44 -2.42
N LYS A 67 -32.28 -48.74 -2.47
CA LYS A 67 -32.74 -49.57 -1.35
C LYS A 67 -32.15 -50.98 -1.47
N GLY A 68 -32.19 -51.75 -0.38
CA GLY A 68 -31.81 -53.17 -0.36
C GLY A 68 -30.30 -53.44 -0.20
N THR A 69 -29.51 -52.45 0.22
CA THR A 69 -28.06 -52.61 0.45
C THR A 69 -27.65 -52.47 1.92
N GLY A 70 -28.55 -52.04 2.81
CA GLY A 70 -28.24 -51.72 4.21
C GLY A 70 -27.35 -50.49 4.43
N ARG A 71 -26.95 -49.79 3.35
CA ARG A 71 -26.09 -48.59 3.41
C ARG A 71 -26.93 -47.30 3.40
N ALA A 72 -26.37 -46.22 3.95
CA ALA A 72 -26.93 -44.87 3.79
C ALA A 72 -27.05 -44.49 2.31
N ARG A 73 -28.11 -43.77 1.93
CA ARG A 73 -28.38 -43.42 0.52
C ARG A 73 -27.33 -42.45 -0.01
N ALA A 74 -26.76 -42.75 -1.18
CA ALA A 74 -25.81 -41.88 -1.87
C ALA A 74 -26.23 -41.64 -3.33
N GLY A 75 -26.07 -40.41 -3.79
CA GLY A 75 -26.37 -40.02 -5.18
C GLY A 75 -25.17 -40.18 -6.11
N MET A 76 -24.03 -39.57 -5.73
CA MET A 76 -22.81 -39.48 -6.55
C MET A 76 -21.56 -39.61 -5.67
N THR A 77 -20.46 -40.11 -6.23
CA THR A 77 -19.16 -40.23 -5.52
C THR A 77 -18.41 -38.90 -5.39
N SER A 78 -18.72 -37.91 -6.23
CA SER A 78 -18.13 -36.56 -6.19
C SER A 78 -18.68 -35.66 -5.08
N SER A 79 -19.63 -36.14 -4.29
CA SER A 79 -20.27 -35.37 -3.21
C SER A 79 -19.25 -34.93 -2.16
N PRO A 80 -19.38 -33.71 -1.58
CA PRO A 80 -18.48 -33.20 -0.54
C PRO A 80 -18.40 -34.07 0.72
N LEU A 81 -19.37 -34.96 0.91
CA LEU A 81 -19.38 -35.92 2.03
C LEU A 81 -18.33 -37.02 1.87
N TRP A 82 -17.85 -37.27 0.65
CA TRP A 82 -16.89 -38.32 0.35
C TRP A 82 -15.46 -37.76 0.34
N ARG A 83 -14.50 -38.59 0.77
CA ARG A 83 -13.08 -38.27 0.60
C ARG A 83 -12.75 -38.16 -0.89
N GLY A 84 -12.09 -37.08 -1.28
CA GLY A 84 -11.79 -36.78 -2.69
C GLY A 84 -12.96 -36.15 -3.46
N GLY A 85 -14.14 -36.02 -2.84
CA GLY A 85 -15.27 -35.28 -3.43
C GLY A 85 -14.99 -33.79 -3.56
N GLY A 86 -15.80 -33.10 -4.37
CA GLY A 86 -15.67 -31.67 -4.58
C GLY A 86 -16.16 -30.85 -3.38
N ARG A 87 -15.74 -29.59 -3.28
CA ARG A 87 -16.08 -28.73 -2.13
C ARG A 87 -17.48 -28.12 -2.27
N ALA A 88 -18.13 -27.89 -1.12
CA ALA A 88 -19.33 -27.05 -1.02
C ALA A 88 -18.90 -25.58 -0.87
N PHE A 89 -19.50 -24.69 -1.67
CA PHE A 89 -19.13 -23.26 -1.74
C PHE A 89 -17.62 -23.04 -1.97
N PRO A 90 -17.05 -23.58 -3.05
CA PRO A 90 -15.63 -23.37 -3.34
C PRO A 90 -15.35 -21.90 -3.64
N ASN A 91 -14.15 -21.45 -3.25
CA ASN A 91 -13.61 -20.20 -3.73
C ASN A 91 -13.42 -20.27 -5.25
N LYS A 92 -13.72 -19.17 -5.94
CA LYS A 92 -13.54 -19.06 -7.37
C LYS A 92 -12.49 -17.99 -7.73
N PRO A 93 -11.79 -18.16 -8.86
CA PRO A 93 -10.75 -17.22 -9.30
C PRO A 93 -11.32 -15.94 -9.92
N ASP A 94 -12.64 -15.81 -10.08
CA ASP A 94 -13.33 -14.66 -10.68
C ASP A 94 -13.84 -13.64 -9.65
N GLU A 95 -13.43 -13.76 -8.38
CA GLU A 95 -13.82 -12.82 -7.34
C GLU A 95 -13.18 -11.44 -7.56
N ASN A 96 -14.03 -10.44 -7.79
CA ASN A 96 -13.61 -9.06 -7.95
C ASN A 96 -13.58 -8.32 -6.60
N PHE A 97 -12.38 -8.04 -6.10
CA PHE A 97 -12.18 -7.23 -4.89
C PHE A 97 -12.11 -5.72 -5.16
N ALA A 98 -12.24 -5.30 -6.42
CA ALA A 98 -12.03 -3.92 -6.81
C ALA A 98 -13.07 -2.98 -6.19
N GLN A 99 -12.58 -1.94 -5.52
CA GLN A 99 -13.37 -0.86 -4.94
C GLN A 99 -12.99 0.45 -5.64
N LYS A 100 -13.97 1.03 -6.34
CA LYS A 100 -13.78 2.32 -7.03
C LYS A 100 -13.94 3.46 -6.03
N VAL A 101 -12.95 4.35 -5.99
CA VAL A 101 -13.02 5.62 -5.28
C VAL A 101 -13.07 6.76 -6.31
N ASN A 102 -13.96 7.73 -6.09
CA ASN A 102 -14.05 8.89 -6.97
C ASN A 102 -12.78 9.73 -6.89
N ARG A 103 -12.32 10.29 -8.01
CA ARG A 103 -11.07 11.07 -8.09
C ARG A 103 -11.01 12.20 -7.05
N LYS A 104 -12.10 12.95 -6.88
CA LYS A 104 -12.20 14.04 -5.89
C LYS A 104 -12.04 13.52 -4.45
N MET A 105 -12.62 12.35 -4.14
CA MET A 105 -12.50 11.72 -2.83
C MET A 105 -11.06 11.25 -2.59
N TYR A 106 -10.42 10.64 -3.60
CA TYR A 106 -9.03 10.21 -3.49
C TYR A 106 -8.09 11.38 -3.22
N ARG A 107 -8.20 12.47 -4.01
CA ARG A 107 -7.42 13.69 -3.81
C ARG A 107 -7.64 14.29 -2.41
N ALA A 108 -8.89 14.34 -1.96
CA ALA A 108 -9.23 14.81 -0.62
C ALA A 108 -8.65 13.91 0.48
N GLY A 109 -8.63 12.59 0.27
CA GLY A 109 -8.03 11.63 1.19
C GLY A 109 -6.52 11.79 1.30
N ILE A 110 -5.81 11.91 0.17
CA ILE A 110 -4.36 12.17 0.16
C ILE A 110 -4.03 13.49 0.84
N ALA A 111 -4.77 14.56 0.53
CA ALA A 111 -4.60 15.85 1.21
C ALA A 111 -4.79 15.73 2.72
N SER A 112 -5.84 15.02 3.17
CA SER A 112 -6.08 14.78 4.59
C SER A 112 -4.94 13.99 5.26
N ILE A 113 -4.31 13.04 4.55
CA ILE A 113 -3.16 12.27 5.06
C ILE A 113 -1.94 13.18 5.18
N LEU A 114 -1.59 13.91 4.13
CA LEU A 114 -0.44 14.82 4.11
C LEU A 114 -0.56 15.91 5.16
N SER A 115 -1.76 16.49 5.30
CA SER A 115 -2.05 17.51 6.30
C SER A 115 -1.86 16.97 7.73
N ARG A 116 -2.30 15.73 7.98
CA ARG A 116 -2.08 15.09 9.29
C ARG A 116 -0.60 14.79 9.55
N LEU A 117 0.13 14.30 8.55
CA LEU A 117 1.56 14.04 8.66
C LEU A 117 2.36 15.33 8.95
N ALA A 118 1.97 16.44 8.34
CA ALA A 118 2.54 17.76 8.62
C ALA A 118 2.22 18.21 10.05
N ALA A 119 0.95 18.14 10.46
CA ALA A 119 0.52 18.53 11.81
C ALA A 119 1.17 17.70 12.92
N ASP A 120 1.39 16.40 12.70
CA ASP A 120 2.08 15.51 13.64
C ASP A 120 3.61 15.69 13.63
N GLY A 121 4.15 16.59 12.79
CA GLY A 121 5.59 16.79 12.61
C GLY A 121 6.31 15.57 12.03
N ARG A 122 5.57 14.65 11.40
CA ARG A 122 6.10 13.43 10.77
C ARG A 122 6.60 13.69 9.35
N LEU A 123 6.12 14.76 8.72
CA LEU A 123 6.57 15.23 7.42
C LEU A 123 7.67 16.29 7.58
N SER A 124 8.81 16.06 6.94
CA SER A 124 9.92 17.01 6.85
C SER A 124 10.30 17.24 5.40
N VAL A 125 10.75 18.45 5.08
CA VAL A 125 11.24 18.83 3.76
C VAL A 125 12.75 18.99 3.80
N VAL A 126 13.45 18.56 2.75
CA VAL A 126 14.87 18.83 2.50
C VAL A 126 15.04 19.51 1.16
N GLU A 127 16.11 20.30 0.98
CA GLU A 127 16.40 20.92 -0.32
C GLU A 127 16.63 19.87 -1.40
N SER A 128 17.51 18.92 -1.14
CA SER A 128 17.83 17.82 -2.03
C SER A 128 18.33 16.62 -1.24
N LEU A 129 18.25 15.43 -1.84
CA LEU A 129 18.75 14.21 -1.22
C LEU A 129 19.52 13.38 -2.26
N GLY A 130 20.80 13.68 -2.41
CA GLY A 130 21.74 12.87 -3.19
C GLY A 130 22.57 11.92 -2.32
N VAL A 131 23.10 10.87 -2.94
CA VAL A 131 24.11 9.97 -2.36
C VAL A 131 25.27 9.84 -3.36
N ASP A 132 26.47 10.22 -2.96
CA ASP A 132 27.64 10.27 -3.88
C ASP A 132 28.06 8.89 -4.41
N ALA A 133 27.78 7.83 -3.66
CA ALA A 133 28.10 6.45 -4.04
C ALA A 133 26.96 5.52 -3.62
N PRO A 134 26.70 4.42 -4.36
CA PRO A 134 25.60 3.49 -4.07
C PRO A 134 25.91 2.59 -2.86
N LYS A 135 26.00 3.20 -1.67
CA LYS A 135 26.37 2.55 -0.41
C LYS A 135 25.30 2.80 0.65
N THR A 136 24.64 1.71 1.07
CA THR A 136 23.63 1.69 2.15
C THR A 136 24.11 2.38 3.43
N ARG A 137 25.38 2.18 3.82
CA ARG A 137 25.97 2.78 5.02
C ARG A 137 25.97 4.31 4.99
N ILE A 138 26.18 4.91 3.81
CA ILE A 138 26.18 6.37 3.65
C ILE A 138 24.76 6.90 3.88
N LEU A 139 23.77 6.32 3.19
CA LEU A 139 22.37 6.71 3.33
C LEU A 139 21.87 6.50 4.77
N ALA A 140 22.15 5.34 5.38
CA ALA A 140 21.78 5.06 6.76
C ALA A 140 22.42 6.05 7.75
N GLY A 141 23.68 6.45 7.50
CA GLY A 141 24.36 7.47 8.29
C GLY A 141 23.68 8.83 8.18
N LYS A 142 23.30 9.24 6.96
CA LYS A 142 22.60 10.51 6.68
C LYS A 142 21.20 10.55 7.32
N LEU A 143 20.44 9.47 7.22
CA LEU A 143 19.13 9.38 7.89
C LEU A 143 19.27 9.40 9.41
N LYS A 144 20.30 8.73 9.95
CA LYS A 144 20.61 8.76 11.39
C LYS A 144 21.02 10.14 11.87
N SER A 145 21.83 10.89 11.11
CA SER A 145 22.20 12.27 11.47
C SER A 145 20.98 13.18 11.47
N MET A 146 20.01 12.94 10.60
CA MET A 146 18.72 13.64 10.59
C MET A 146 17.77 13.24 11.75
N GLY A 147 18.18 12.32 12.63
CA GLY A 147 17.33 11.81 13.71
C GLY A 147 16.26 10.83 13.26
N MET A 148 16.33 10.34 12.01
CA MET A 148 15.37 9.40 11.43
C MET A 148 15.88 7.97 11.56
N THR A 149 15.65 7.36 12.72
CA THR A 149 16.08 5.96 12.99
C THR A 149 14.99 4.92 12.73
N ASP A 150 13.73 5.36 12.65
CA ASP A 150 12.57 4.50 12.41
C ASP A 150 12.34 4.22 10.91
N ARG A 151 11.10 3.93 10.52
CA ARG A 151 10.75 3.75 9.11
C ARG A 151 10.63 5.11 8.42
N VAL A 152 11.39 5.30 7.34
CA VAL A 152 11.42 6.53 6.55
C VAL A 152 10.93 6.30 5.13
N LEU A 153 9.96 7.10 4.71
CA LEU A 153 9.58 7.23 3.31
C LEU A 153 10.28 8.45 2.72
N ILE A 154 11.10 8.26 1.71
CA ILE A 154 11.76 9.32 0.95
C ILE A 154 10.97 9.53 -0.34
N ILE A 155 10.62 10.78 -0.62
CA ILE A 155 9.91 11.16 -1.83
C ILE A 155 10.74 12.19 -2.59
N SER A 156 11.14 11.85 -3.81
CA SER A 156 11.89 12.72 -4.71
C SER A 156 11.40 12.55 -6.15
N PRO A 157 11.20 13.63 -6.93
CA PRO A 157 10.79 13.52 -8.33
C PRO A 157 11.91 12.95 -9.21
N VAL A 158 13.17 13.17 -8.83
CA VAL A 158 14.33 12.56 -9.48
C VAL A 158 14.92 11.56 -8.49
N VAL A 159 14.78 10.28 -8.82
CA VAL A 159 15.38 9.19 -8.06
C VAL A 159 16.68 8.80 -8.74
N ASP A 160 17.79 9.33 -8.23
CA ASP A 160 19.14 8.97 -8.68
C ASP A 160 19.40 7.47 -8.42
N ASP A 161 20.11 6.82 -9.35
CA ASP A 161 20.46 5.40 -9.25
C ASP A 161 21.23 5.11 -7.96
N ASN A 162 22.10 6.02 -7.54
CA ASN A 162 22.85 5.87 -6.29
C ASN A 162 21.93 5.88 -5.06
N LEU A 163 20.93 6.76 -5.04
CA LEU A 163 19.94 6.82 -3.97
C LEU A 163 19.09 5.54 -3.95
N TRP A 164 18.59 5.11 -5.12
CA TRP A 164 17.78 3.91 -5.24
C TRP A 164 18.54 2.64 -4.82
N LEU A 165 19.75 2.44 -5.34
CA LEU A 165 20.60 1.30 -5.01
C LEU A 165 21.00 1.28 -3.52
N SER A 166 21.18 2.46 -2.92
CA SER A 166 21.48 2.59 -1.50
C SER A 166 20.27 2.29 -0.60
N ALA A 167 19.05 2.58 -1.07
CA ALA A 167 17.84 2.41 -0.28
C ALA A 167 17.21 1.01 -0.41
N ARG A 168 17.25 0.37 -1.59
CA ARG A 168 16.45 -0.84 -1.90
C ARG A 168 16.62 -2.03 -0.95
N ASN A 169 17.77 -2.15 -0.29
CA ASN A 169 18.06 -3.24 0.65
C ASN A 169 17.72 -2.90 2.12
N MET A 170 17.32 -1.67 2.40
CA MET A 170 16.96 -1.21 3.75
C MET A 170 15.47 -1.47 3.99
N HIS A 171 15.14 -2.39 4.89
CA HIS A 171 13.76 -2.77 5.19
C HIS A 171 12.90 -1.62 5.78
N ASN A 172 13.56 -0.64 6.39
CA ASN A 172 12.92 0.52 7.02
C ASN A 172 12.88 1.75 6.11
N VAL A 173 13.46 1.72 4.92
CA VAL A 173 13.50 2.87 4.01
C VAL A 173 12.84 2.51 2.69
N LEU A 174 11.99 3.40 2.20
CA LEU A 174 11.43 3.30 0.85
C LEU A 174 11.66 4.63 0.13
N VAL A 175 12.10 4.57 -1.11
CA VAL A 175 12.23 5.74 -2.00
C VAL A 175 11.14 5.61 -3.06
N LEU A 176 10.31 6.64 -3.18
CA LEU A 176 9.25 6.72 -4.19
C LEU A 176 9.34 8.04 -4.96
N GLU A 177 8.87 7.99 -6.19
CA GLU A 177 8.52 9.20 -6.94
C GLU A 177 7.14 9.73 -6.48
N PRO A 178 6.85 11.04 -6.66
CA PRO A 178 5.55 11.60 -6.30
C PRO A 178 4.34 10.87 -6.89
N GLN A 179 4.48 10.34 -8.11
CA GLN A 179 3.41 9.61 -8.82
C GLN A 179 3.14 8.23 -8.22
N GLN A 180 4.13 7.65 -7.54
CA GLN A 180 4.04 6.33 -6.91
C GLN A 180 3.60 6.40 -5.46
N ALA A 181 3.58 7.60 -4.86
CA ALA A 181 3.19 7.79 -3.48
C ALA A 181 1.71 7.44 -3.26
N ASP A 182 1.49 6.31 -2.59
CA ASP A 182 0.18 5.76 -2.32
C ASP A 182 -0.24 5.99 -0.85
N PRO A 183 -1.55 5.94 -0.54
CA PRO A 183 -2.05 6.22 0.80
C PRO A 183 -1.57 5.22 1.86
N VAL A 184 -1.26 3.97 1.47
CA VAL A 184 -0.77 2.95 2.41
C VAL A 184 0.68 3.23 2.77
N SER A 185 1.53 3.55 1.78
CA SER A 185 2.91 3.95 2.02
C SER A 185 2.97 5.21 2.87
N LEU A 186 2.20 6.26 2.57
CA LEU A 186 2.21 7.50 3.37
C LEU A 186 1.89 7.27 4.86
N ILE A 187 1.01 6.31 5.17
CA ILE A 187 0.63 5.99 6.56
C ILE A 187 1.61 5.02 7.22
N ARG A 188 2.14 4.05 6.46
CA ARG A 188 2.99 2.95 6.95
C ARG A 188 4.31 3.42 7.56
N PHE A 189 4.89 4.49 7.03
CA PHE A 189 6.20 4.99 7.46
C PHE A 189 6.08 6.03 8.57
N ASP A 190 6.93 5.91 9.59
CA ASP A 190 6.89 6.75 10.79
C ASP A 190 7.27 8.21 10.47
N ARG A 191 8.21 8.40 9.54
CA ARG A 191 8.63 9.71 9.00
C ARG A 191 8.52 9.74 7.47
N VAL A 192 8.12 10.88 6.94
CA VAL A 192 8.10 11.16 5.51
C VAL A 192 9.05 12.32 5.21
N LEU A 193 10.00 12.09 4.32
CA LEU A 193 11.01 13.04 3.90
C LEU A 193 10.77 13.39 2.44
N MET A 194 10.35 14.63 2.17
CA MET A 194 10.12 15.13 0.81
C MET A 194 11.25 16.06 0.40
N THR A 195 11.70 15.98 -0.85
CA THR A 195 12.52 17.07 -1.41
C THR A 195 11.64 18.28 -1.72
N ARG A 196 12.22 19.49 -1.75
CA ARG A 196 11.48 20.71 -2.10
C ARG A 196 10.78 20.58 -3.45
N ASP A 197 11.43 19.95 -4.42
CA ASP A 197 10.84 19.72 -5.74
C ASP A 197 9.72 18.68 -5.70
N ALA A 198 9.79 17.68 -4.81
CA ALA A 198 8.66 16.77 -4.60
C ALA A 198 7.41 17.50 -4.11
N VAL A 199 7.56 18.47 -3.21
CA VAL A 199 6.42 19.28 -2.71
C VAL A 199 5.72 19.98 -3.88
N LYS A 200 6.48 20.63 -4.77
CA LYS A 200 5.93 21.29 -5.96
C LYS A 200 5.22 20.30 -6.89
N SER A 201 5.82 19.14 -7.16
CA SER A 201 5.18 18.10 -7.99
C SER A 201 3.87 17.60 -7.39
N PHE A 202 3.78 17.51 -6.07
CA PHE A 202 2.53 17.16 -5.37
C PHE A 202 1.47 18.25 -5.54
N GLU A 203 1.85 19.51 -5.41
CA GLU A 203 0.93 20.64 -5.63
C GLU A 203 0.38 20.63 -7.06
N GLU A 204 1.22 20.41 -8.08
CA GLU A 204 0.79 20.33 -9.47
C GLU A 204 -0.16 19.15 -9.75
N MET A 205 0.08 17.99 -9.13
CA MET A 205 -0.70 16.77 -9.35
C MET A 205 -2.09 16.84 -8.69
N TYR A 206 -2.16 17.46 -7.52
CA TYR A 206 -3.34 17.51 -6.68
C TYR A 206 -4.09 18.85 -6.73
N ALA A 207 -3.58 19.84 -7.48
CA ALA A 207 -4.29 21.05 -7.88
C ALA A 207 -5.66 20.75 -8.55
#